data_AF-A0A7H4ML01-F1
#
_entry.id   AF-A0A7H4ML01-F1
#
_cell.length_a   1.000
_cell.length_b   1.000
_cell.length_c   1.000
_cell.angle_alpha   90.00
_cell.angle_beta   90.00
_cell.angle_gamma   90.00
#
_symmetry.space_group_name_H-M   'P 1'
#
loop_
_entity.id
_entity.type
_entity.pdbx_description
1 polymer ?
#
loop_
_entity_poly.entity_id
_entity_poly.type
_entity_poly.pdbx_seq_one_letter_code
_entity_poly.pdbx_strand_id
1 'polypeptide(L)'
;MLALHDKQQFYGLAPGVSESALQYGVGLGAEARQPGSDGDLTENAASLRFASYGILPLGKNWQLAPSVIAQHSEDRYRDGDRYDWATFNLRVSQGISAHFALLYEASWQYMDLNPNGRSYRYNDNVYQYQAVRGDFYKLTFAPTFKVGDVFDIKARPEIRFFVTWMNWDKDLDRYAINDDFGSKGFTAGGTWNFGVQTEIWF
;
A
#
# COMPACT_ATOMS: atom_id res chain seq x y z
N MET A 1 15.06 11.45 8.69
CA MET A 1 13.81 11.64 7.92
C MET A 1 13.72 13.10 7.53
N LEU A 2 13.38 13.36 6.28
CA LEU A 2 12.95 14.69 5.80
C LEU A 2 11.45 14.61 5.53
N ALA A 3 10.69 15.61 5.95
CA ALA A 3 9.26 15.67 5.70
C ALA A 3 8.83 17.08 5.29
N LEU A 4 7.88 17.13 4.36
CA LEU A 4 7.21 18.35 3.90
C LEU A 4 5.72 18.18 4.17
N HIS A 5 5.14 19.14 4.86
CA HIS A 5 3.72 19.16 5.20
C HIS A 5 3.11 20.46 4.67
N ASP A 6 2.14 20.33 3.77
CA ASP A 6 1.30 21.42 3.32
C ASP A 6 -0.15 21.14 3.70
N LYS A 7 -0.67 21.94 4.61
CA LYS A 7 -2.03 21.80 5.14
C LYS A 7 -3.06 22.66 4.40
N GLN A 8 -2.64 23.39 3.36
CA GLN A 8 -3.51 24.34 2.65
C GLN A 8 -3.49 24.13 1.13
N GLN A 9 -2.42 23.55 0.59
CA GLN A 9 -2.26 23.30 -0.83
C GLN A 9 -1.98 21.83 -1.13
N PHE A 10 -2.57 21.36 -2.22
CA PHE A 10 -2.25 20.11 -2.87
C PHE A 10 -1.01 20.33 -3.76
N TYR A 11 0.17 20.00 -3.23
CA TYR A 11 1.48 20.14 -3.88
C TYR A 11 1.77 21.53 -4.46
N GLY A 12 1.23 22.60 -3.85
CA GLY A 12 1.36 23.98 -4.32
C GLY A 12 0.57 24.32 -5.60
N LEU A 13 -0.27 23.39 -6.10
CA LEU A 13 -0.97 23.55 -7.38
C LEU A 13 -2.42 24.01 -7.22
N ALA A 14 -3.08 23.62 -6.13
CA ALA A 14 -4.49 23.88 -5.87
C ALA A 14 -4.79 23.87 -4.37
N PRO A 15 -5.94 24.42 -3.91
CA PRO A 15 -6.40 24.23 -2.53
C PRO A 15 -6.55 22.74 -2.18
N GLY A 16 -6.06 22.33 -1.01
CA GLY A 16 -6.09 20.94 -0.57
C GLY A 16 -5.08 20.67 0.54
N VAL A 17 -4.58 19.45 0.64
CA VAL A 17 -3.46 19.11 1.52
C VAL A 17 -2.48 18.18 0.80
N SER A 18 -1.22 18.21 1.18
CA SER A 18 -0.23 17.23 0.74
C SER A 18 0.86 17.05 1.79
N GLU A 19 1.33 15.82 1.93
CA GLU A 19 2.45 15.48 2.80
C GLU A 19 3.40 14.56 2.05
N SER A 20 4.70 14.79 2.20
CA SER A 20 5.75 13.96 1.60
C SER A 20 6.85 13.71 2.61
N ALA A 21 7.35 12.48 2.67
CA ALA A 21 8.42 12.08 3.56
C ALA A 21 9.46 11.25 2.81
N LEU A 22 10.73 11.55 3.07
CA LEU A 22 11.89 10.77 2.66
C LEU A 22 12.56 10.22 3.91
N GLN A 23 12.67 8.90 3.98
CA GLN A 23 13.20 8.16 5.12
C GLN A 23 14.42 7.37 4.63
N TYR A 24 15.55 7.51 5.32
CA TYR A 24 16.75 6.73 5.08
C TYR A 24 17.20 6.12 6.41
N GLY A 25 17.62 4.86 6.38
CA GLY A 25 18.06 4.14 7.57
C GLY A 25 19.09 3.07 7.23
N VAL A 26 19.97 2.78 8.19
CA VAL A 26 21.05 1.79 8.11
C VAL A 26 21.03 0.87 9.32
N GLY A 27 21.53 -0.36 9.19
CA GLY A 27 21.52 -1.39 10.23
C GLY A 27 20.10 -1.61 10.76
N LEU A 28 19.92 -1.61 12.09
CA LEU A 28 18.60 -1.69 12.74
C LEU A 28 17.64 -0.56 12.37
N GLY A 29 18.16 0.55 11.83
CA GLY A 29 17.36 1.65 11.30
C GLY A 29 16.83 1.43 9.89
N ALA A 30 17.27 0.39 9.17
CA ALA A 30 16.82 0.08 7.81
C ALA A 30 15.33 -0.35 7.75
N GLU A 31 14.70 -0.65 8.89
CA GLU A 31 13.25 -0.63 9.00
C GLU A 31 12.72 0.80 9.14
N ALA A 32 12.69 1.50 8.00
CA ALA A 32 12.44 2.94 7.96
C ALA A 32 11.02 3.34 8.42
N ARG A 33 10.01 2.46 8.32
CA ARG A 33 8.65 2.76 8.78
C ARG A 33 8.57 2.71 10.30
N GLN A 34 9.23 1.73 10.91
CA GLN A 34 9.19 1.49 12.35
C GLN A 34 10.59 1.16 12.88
N PRO A 35 11.47 2.16 13.05
CA PRO A 35 12.87 1.94 13.44
C PRO A 35 13.00 1.08 14.71
N GLY A 36 13.87 0.07 14.65
CA GLY A 36 14.12 -0.84 15.78
C GLY A 36 13.07 -1.94 16.00
N SER A 37 12.11 -2.12 15.09
CA SER A 37 11.12 -3.21 15.18
C SER A 37 11.53 -4.51 14.49
N ASP A 38 12.57 -4.49 13.66
CA ASP A 38 13.06 -5.65 12.92
C ASP A 38 14.46 -6.02 13.42
N GLY A 39 14.54 -7.15 14.12
CA GLY A 39 15.78 -7.68 14.69
C GLY A 39 16.58 -8.57 13.74
N ASP A 40 16.04 -8.90 12.57
CA ASP A 40 16.70 -9.76 11.57
C ASP A 40 17.56 -8.96 10.58
N LEU A 41 17.59 -7.62 10.72
CA LEU A 41 18.36 -6.74 9.84
C LEU A 41 19.86 -6.96 10.00
N THR A 42 20.57 -7.02 8.88
CA THR A 42 22.04 -7.11 8.92
C THR A 42 22.65 -5.77 9.39
N GLU A 43 23.92 -5.80 9.78
CA GLU A 43 24.66 -4.58 10.13
C GLU A 43 24.83 -3.62 8.94
N ASN A 44 24.86 -4.16 7.72
CA ASN A 44 25.04 -3.43 6.47
C ASN A 44 23.72 -3.02 5.81
N ALA A 45 22.58 -3.47 6.34
CA ALA A 45 21.27 -3.19 5.78
C ALA A 45 21.08 -1.70 5.55
N ALA A 46 20.67 -1.32 4.35
CA ALA A 46 20.34 0.06 4.01
C ALA A 46 18.95 0.12 3.36
N SER A 47 18.21 1.20 3.64
CA SER A 47 16.87 1.38 3.10
C SER A 47 16.57 2.85 2.85
N LEU A 48 16.06 3.14 1.66
CA LEU A 48 15.52 4.43 1.27
C LEU A 48 14.04 4.25 0.97
N ARG A 49 13.19 4.99 1.69
CA ARG A 49 11.74 4.95 1.55
C ARG A 49 11.19 6.35 1.30
N PHE A 50 10.38 6.46 0.27
CA PHE A 50 9.62 7.66 -0.06
C PHE A 50 8.13 7.39 0.15
N ALA A 51 7.43 8.31 0.80
CA ALA A 51 5.99 8.27 0.93
C ALA A 51 5.41 9.65 0.65
N SER A 52 4.37 9.74 -0.15
CA SER A 52 3.69 10.99 -0.44
C SER A 52 2.21 10.75 -0.63
N TYR A 53 1.38 11.62 -0.08
CA TYR A 53 -0.06 11.62 -0.33
C TYR A 53 -0.58 13.05 -0.34
N GLY A 54 -1.74 13.24 -0.97
CA GLY A 54 -2.47 14.49 -0.86
C GLY A 54 -3.97 14.25 -0.93
N ILE A 55 -4.74 15.27 -0.58
CA ILE A 55 -6.19 15.29 -0.76
C ILE A 55 -6.55 16.57 -1.49
N LEU A 56 -7.23 16.39 -2.62
CA LEU A 56 -7.66 17.44 -3.51
C LEU A 56 -9.19 17.42 -3.62
N PRO A 57 -9.88 18.41 -3.05
CA PRO A 57 -11.29 18.63 -3.33
C PRO A 57 -11.47 19.07 -4.80
N LEU A 58 -12.33 18.37 -5.53
CA LEU A 58 -12.73 18.72 -6.89
C LEU A 58 -14.21 19.11 -6.92
N GLY A 59 -14.49 20.40 -7.09
CA GLY A 59 -15.85 20.92 -7.06
C GLY A 59 -16.51 20.69 -5.69
N LYS A 60 -17.83 20.49 -5.69
CA LYS A 60 -18.62 20.40 -4.45
C LYS A 60 -18.74 18.99 -3.87
N ASN A 61 -18.58 17.96 -4.71
CA ASN A 61 -18.99 16.60 -4.37
C ASN A 61 -17.89 15.56 -4.57
N TRP A 62 -16.70 15.94 -5.04
CA TRP A 62 -15.61 15.01 -5.29
C TRP A 62 -14.39 15.33 -4.44
N GLN A 63 -13.73 14.29 -3.92
CA GLN A 63 -12.40 14.36 -3.35
C GLN A 63 -11.52 13.27 -3.95
N LEU A 64 -10.31 13.66 -4.35
CA LEU A 64 -9.28 12.75 -4.82
C LEU A 64 -8.18 12.68 -3.77
N ALA A 65 -7.72 11.47 -3.48
CA ALA A 65 -6.61 11.21 -2.58
C ALA A 65 -5.60 10.28 -3.25
N PRO A 66 -4.71 10.81 -4.11
CA PRO A 66 -3.59 10.04 -4.61
C PRO A 66 -2.53 9.86 -3.53
N SER A 67 -1.83 8.74 -3.59
CA SER A 67 -0.67 8.43 -2.77
C SER A 67 0.32 7.57 -3.53
N VAL A 68 1.59 7.72 -3.17
CA VAL A 68 2.68 6.89 -3.64
C VAL A 68 3.56 6.52 -2.45
N ILE A 69 3.96 5.25 -2.40
CA ILE A 69 4.99 4.79 -1.47
C ILE A 69 5.95 3.94 -2.28
N ALA A 70 7.24 4.22 -2.16
CA ALA A 70 8.29 3.44 -2.80
C ALA A 70 9.40 3.16 -1.80
N GLN A 71 10.05 2.02 -1.97
CA GLN A 71 11.18 1.64 -1.14
C GLN A 71 12.21 0.90 -1.98
N HIS A 72 13.46 1.23 -1.73
CA HIS A 72 14.63 0.48 -2.12
C HIS A 72 15.33 0.02 -0.84
N SER A 73 15.64 -1.26 -0.72
CA SER A 73 16.41 -1.81 0.39
C SER A 73 17.43 -2.81 -0.13
N GLU A 74 18.64 -2.73 0.39
CA GLU A 74 19.77 -3.59 0.05
C GLU A 74 20.41 -4.17 1.32
N ASP A 75 21.04 -5.34 1.18
CA ASP A 75 21.70 -6.07 2.27
C ASP A 75 20.81 -6.26 3.50
N ARG A 76 19.50 -6.31 3.31
CA ARG A 76 18.50 -6.15 4.35
C ARG A 76 18.51 -7.31 5.34
N TYR A 77 18.43 -8.55 4.84
CA TYR A 77 18.42 -9.78 5.64
C TYR A 77 19.58 -10.72 5.28
N ARG A 78 20.16 -10.55 4.09
CA ARG A 78 21.32 -11.25 3.57
C ARG A 78 22.16 -10.28 2.76
N ASP A 79 23.48 -10.39 2.88
CA ASP A 79 24.41 -9.69 1.97
C ASP A 79 24.04 -10.02 0.52
N GLY A 80 23.88 -8.99 -0.31
CA GLY A 80 23.49 -9.06 -1.71
C GLY A 80 21.99 -9.21 -1.98
N ASP A 81 21.14 -9.23 -0.95
CA ASP A 81 19.69 -9.15 -1.16
C ASP A 81 19.25 -7.72 -1.57
N ARG A 82 18.13 -7.64 -2.28
CA ARG A 82 17.57 -6.39 -2.79
C ARG A 82 16.05 -6.47 -2.81
N TYR A 83 15.38 -5.46 -2.28
CA TYR A 83 13.92 -5.36 -2.30
C TYR A 83 13.51 -3.98 -2.80
N ASP A 84 13.04 -3.95 -4.05
CA ASP A 84 12.47 -2.77 -4.66
C ASP A 84 10.98 -2.92 -4.85
N TRP A 85 10.24 -1.91 -4.46
CA TRP A 85 8.83 -1.83 -4.79
C TRP A 85 8.37 -0.38 -4.82
N ALA A 86 7.34 -0.14 -5.62
CA ALA A 86 6.65 1.14 -5.70
C ALA A 86 5.16 0.90 -5.85
N THR A 87 4.38 1.51 -4.96
CA THR A 87 2.92 1.42 -4.92
C THR A 87 2.35 2.79 -5.20
N PHE A 88 1.47 2.87 -6.19
CA PHE A 88 0.57 3.99 -6.40
C PHE A 88 -0.84 3.60 -5.99
N ASN A 89 -1.51 4.47 -5.26
CA ASN A 89 -2.92 4.32 -4.92
C ASN A 89 -3.66 5.63 -5.18
N LEU A 90 -4.81 5.52 -5.82
CA LEU A 90 -5.76 6.62 -5.98
C LEU A 90 -7.06 6.22 -5.34
N ARG A 91 -7.49 6.98 -4.32
CA ARG A 91 -8.84 6.91 -3.79
C ARG A 91 -9.65 8.11 -4.25
N VAL A 92 -10.90 7.87 -4.63
CA VAL A 92 -11.84 8.90 -5.05
C VAL A 92 -13.12 8.75 -4.24
N SER A 93 -13.63 9.85 -3.69
CA SER A 93 -14.92 9.90 -3.01
C SER A 93 -15.86 10.80 -3.80
N GLN A 94 -17.08 10.31 -4.05
CA GLN A 94 -18.17 11.04 -4.68
C GLN A 94 -19.35 11.14 -3.71
N GLY A 95 -19.59 12.31 -3.14
CA GLY A 95 -20.76 12.57 -2.31
C GLY A 95 -22.04 12.61 -3.15
N ILE A 96 -23.00 11.75 -2.80
CA ILE A 96 -24.30 11.64 -3.48
C ILE A 96 -25.41 12.29 -2.65
N SER A 97 -25.42 12.05 -1.34
CA SER A 97 -26.38 12.64 -0.40
C SER A 97 -25.70 12.94 0.94
N ALA A 98 -26.46 13.48 1.90
CA ALA A 98 -25.97 13.78 3.24
C ALA A 98 -25.49 12.55 4.03
N HIS A 99 -25.79 11.32 3.58
CA HIS A 99 -25.39 10.08 4.26
C HIS A 99 -24.83 9.01 3.33
N PHE A 100 -24.62 9.31 2.04
CA PHE A 100 -24.23 8.31 1.05
C PHE A 100 -23.19 8.86 0.07
N ALA A 101 -22.12 8.09 -0.13
CA ALA A 101 -21.07 8.34 -1.10
C ALA A 101 -20.71 7.08 -1.89
N LEU A 102 -20.18 7.29 -3.08
CA LEU A 102 -19.52 6.25 -3.86
C LEU A 102 -18.01 6.42 -3.73
N LEU A 103 -17.33 5.39 -3.22
CA LEU A 103 -15.89 5.36 -3.14
C LEU A 103 -15.33 4.47 -4.24
N TYR A 104 -14.24 4.93 -4.84
CA TYR A 104 -13.50 4.22 -5.85
C TYR A 104 -12.04 4.15 -5.41
N GLU A 105 -11.40 3.01 -5.61
CA GLU A 105 -9.98 2.85 -5.32
C GLU A 105 -9.29 2.10 -6.45
N ALA A 106 -8.18 2.65 -6.93
CA ALA A 106 -7.29 2.01 -7.87
C ALA A 106 -5.89 1.93 -7.27
N SER A 107 -5.31 0.74 -7.24
CA SER A 107 -3.92 0.52 -6.83
C SER A 107 -3.14 -0.17 -7.93
N TRP A 108 -1.90 0.25 -8.09
CA TRP A 108 -0.88 -0.43 -8.85
C TRP A 108 0.37 -0.55 -7.98
N GLN A 109 1.03 -1.70 -8.00
CA GLN A 109 2.28 -1.91 -7.31
C GLN A 109 3.23 -2.68 -8.21
N TYR A 110 4.43 -2.13 -8.41
CA TYR A 110 5.56 -2.85 -9.00
C TYR A 110 6.44 -3.42 -7.89
N MET A 111 6.99 -4.61 -8.10
CA MET A 111 7.93 -5.26 -7.20
C MET A 111 9.06 -5.94 -7.98
N ASP A 112 10.28 -5.80 -7.49
CA ASP A 112 11.48 -6.55 -7.89
C ASP A 112 12.19 -6.99 -6.61
N LEU A 113 11.96 -8.25 -6.24
CA LEU A 113 12.40 -8.82 -4.97
C LEU A 113 13.45 -9.88 -5.26
N ASN A 114 14.68 -9.63 -4.80
CA ASN A 114 15.78 -10.57 -4.82
C ASN A 114 16.18 -10.91 -3.38
N PRO A 115 15.67 -12.02 -2.82
CA PRO A 115 15.95 -12.40 -1.43
C PRO A 115 17.36 -13.00 -1.22
N ASN A 116 18.15 -13.18 -2.29
CA ASN A 116 19.51 -13.73 -2.27
C ASN A 116 19.71 -14.93 -1.32
N GLY A 117 18.88 -15.97 -1.49
CA GLY A 117 19.01 -17.21 -0.70
C GLY A 117 18.50 -17.11 0.74
N ARG A 118 17.81 -16.02 1.12
CA ARG A 118 17.07 -15.93 2.39
C ARG A 118 16.12 -17.12 2.51
N SER A 119 16.12 -17.73 3.69
CA SER A 119 15.28 -18.87 4.01
C SER A 119 14.17 -18.52 5.00
N TYR A 120 13.13 -19.33 5.00
CA TYR A 120 12.03 -19.29 5.97
C TYR A 120 11.65 -20.71 6.38
N ARG A 121 11.01 -20.84 7.54
CA ARG A 121 10.51 -22.12 8.05
C ARG A 121 9.01 -22.25 7.80
N TYR A 122 8.59 -23.41 7.34
CA TYR A 122 7.18 -23.76 7.17
C TYR A 122 6.99 -25.27 7.36
N ASN A 123 6.01 -25.68 8.17
CA ASN A 123 5.71 -27.09 8.48
C ASN A 123 6.97 -27.94 8.71
N ASP A 124 7.79 -27.57 9.70
CA ASP A 124 9.03 -28.23 10.11
C ASP A 124 10.16 -28.30 9.07
N ASN A 125 10.00 -27.66 7.91
CA ASN A 125 10.98 -27.63 6.82
C ASN A 125 11.54 -26.22 6.62
N VAL A 126 12.75 -26.15 6.05
CA VAL A 126 13.41 -24.90 5.65
C VAL A 126 13.28 -24.75 4.14
N TYR A 127 12.70 -23.64 3.71
CA TYR A 127 12.54 -23.27 2.31
C TYR A 127 13.30 -21.98 2.01
N GLN A 128 13.49 -21.67 0.73
CA GLN A 128 14.10 -20.43 0.28
C GLN A 128 13.08 -19.59 -0.46
N TYR A 129 13.07 -18.29 -0.16
CA TYR A 129 12.35 -17.32 -0.98
C TYR A 129 12.91 -17.33 -2.39
N GLN A 130 12.04 -17.15 -3.38
CA GLN A 130 12.44 -17.05 -4.79
C GLN A 130 12.54 -15.60 -5.22
N ALA A 131 13.48 -15.29 -6.11
CA ALA A 131 13.50 -13.98 -6.76
C ALA A 131 12.29 -13.86 -7.69
N VAL A 132 11.56 -12.76 -7.57
CA VAL A 132 10.35 -12.49 -8.36
C VAL A 132 10.32 -11.04 -8.81
N ARG A 133 9.70 -10.80 -9.96
CA ARG A 133 9.44 -9.45 -10.45
C ARG A 133 8.09 -9.39 -11.14
N GLY A 134 7.31 -8.37 -10.83
CA GLY A 134 6.04 -8.16 -11.50
C GLY A 134 5.18 -7.08 -10.89
N ASP A 135 4.02 -6.92 -11.50
CA ASP A 135 3.03 -5.93 -11.15
C ASP A 135 1.82 -6.56 -10.44
N PHE A 136 1.21 -5.79 -9.53
CA PHE A 136 -0.05 -6.07 -8.86
C PHE A 136 -1.03 -4.92 -9.12
N TYR A 137 -2.29 -5.26 -9.36
CA TYR A 137 -3.36 -4.33 -9.66
C TYR A 137 -4.57 -4.62 -8.76
N LYS A 138 -5.21 -3.55 -8.27
CA LYS A 138 -6.47 -3.65 -7.53
C LYS A 138 -7.42 -2.53 -7.93
N LEU A 139 -8.67 -2.88 -8.22
CA LEU A 139 -9.76 -1.94 -8.46
C LEU A 139 -10.90 -2.24 -7.50
N THR A 140 -11.38 -1.23 -6.78
CA THR A 140 -12.49 -1.37 -5.83
C THR A 140 -13.55 -0.32 -6.10
N PHE A 141 -14.81 -0.75 -6.08
CA PHE A 141 -15.98 0.12 -6.03
C PHE A 141 -16.74 -0.15 -4.74
N ALA A 142 -17.02 0.90 -3.99
CA ALA A 142 -17.57 0.80 -2.64
C ALA A 142 -18.68 1.82 -2.34
N PRO A 143 -19.96 1.47 -2.56
CA PRO A 143 -21.09 2.20 -1.99
C PRO A 143 -20.98 2.30 -0.47
N THR A 144 -20.96 3.52 0.05
CA THR A 144 -20.58 3.81 1.44
C THR A 144 -21.60 4.73 2.10
N PHE A 145 -22.07 4.33 3.28
CA PHE A 145 -22.89 5.14 4.16
C PHE A 145 -22.02 5.76 5.24
N LYS A 146 -22.18 7.07 5.47
CA LYS A 146 -21.46 7.81 6.52
C LYS A 146 -22.42 8.68 7.32
N VAL A 147 -22.08 8.90 8.59
CA VAL A 147 -22.93 9.68 9.53
C VAL A 147 -22.34 11.05 9.87
N GLY A 148 -21.29 11.48 9.16
CA GLY A 148 -20.61 12.79 9.32
C GLY A 148 -20.54 13.57 8.00
N ASP A 149 -19.48 14.35 7.81
CA ASP A 149 -19.22 15.03 6.54
C ASP A 149 -18.93 13.98 5.45
N VAL A 150 -19.95 13.63 4.67
CA VAL A 150 -19.85 12.67 3.57
C VAL A 150 -18.82 13.10 2.53
N PHE A 151 -18.55 14.40 2.44
CA PHE A 151 -17.61 14.95 1.48
C PHE A 151 -16.17 14.80 1.97
N ASP A 152 -15.92 14.62 3.26
CA ASP A 152 -14.59 14.34 3.81
C ASP A 152 -14.23 12.85 3.69
N ILE A 153 -13.19 12.55 2.91
CA ILE A 153 -12.67 11.20 2.75
C ILE A 153 -12.15 10.59 4.07
N LYS A 154 -11.75 11.44 5.03
CA LYS A 154 -11.30 11.07 6.38
C LYS A 154 -12.46 10.95 7.38
N ALA A 155 -13.69 11.32 7.02
CA ALA A 155 -14.80 11.21 7.96
C ALA A 155 -15.13 9.75 8.28
N ARG A 156 -15.37 9.50 9.57
CA ARG A 156 -15.87 8.24 10.15
C ARG A 156 -16.90 8.57 11.24
N PRO A 157 -17.81 7.63 11.61
CA PRO A 157 -17.92 6.24 11.15
C PRO A 157 -18.47 6.08 9.73
N GLU A 158 -18.12 4.96 9.10
CA GLU A 158 -18.68 4.55 7.80
C GLU A 158 -18.98 3.04 7.74
N ILE A 159 -19.99 2.67 6.96
CA ILE A 159 -20.28 1.29 6.56
C ILE A 159 -20.22 1.24 5.03
N ARG A 160 -19.45 0.30 4.49
CA ARG A 160 -19.28 0.13 3.05
C ARG A 160 -19.64 -1.27 2.60
N PHE A 161 -20.33 -1.33 1.47
CA PHE A 161 -20.41 -2.52 0.64
C PHE A 161 -19.35 -2.37 -0.44
N PHE A 162 -18.72 -3.45 -0.87
CA PHE A 162 -17.68 -3.34 -1.90
C PHE A 162 -17.65 -4.53 -2.84
N VAL A 163 -17.16 -4.24 -4.04
CA VAL A 163 -16.65 -5.21 -5.00
C VAL A 163 -15.21 -4.82 -5.34
N THR A 164 -14.31 -5.79 -5.29
CA THR A 164 -12.90 -5.62 -5.61
C THR A 164 -12.47 -6.64 -6.65
N TRP A 165 -11.82 -6.16 -7.70
CA TRP A 165 -11.05 -6.99 -8.63
C TRP A 165 -9.56 -6.83 -8.33
N MET A 166 -8.83 -7.94 -8.35
CA MET A 166 -7.38 -7.96 -8.24
C MET A 166 -6.77 -8.82 -9.34
N ASN A 167 -5.61 -8.45 -9.84
CA ASN A 167 -4.80 -9.28 -10.72
C ASN A 167 -3.33 -8.94 -10.54
N TRP A 168 -2.46 -9.86 -10.91
CA TRP A 168 -1.02 -9.71 -10.76
C TRP A 168 -0.27 -10.63 -11.71
N ASP A 169 1.03 -10.37 -11.86
CA ASP A 169 1.91 -11.21 -12.65
C ASP A 169 2.14 -12.56 -11.97
N LYS A 170 2.00 -13.63 -12.76
CA LYS A 170 2.16 -15.02 -12.29
C LYS A 170 3.51 -15.31 -11.64
N ASP A 171 4.53 -14.51 -11.92
CA ASP A 171 5.84 -14.67 -11.28
C ASP A 171 5.77 -14.47 -9.76
N LEU A 172 4.89 -13.57 -9.29
CA LEU A 172 4.71 -13.27 -7.87
C LEU A 172 4.15 -14.45 -7.07
N ASP A 173 3.43 -15.39 -7.71
CA ASP A 173 2.91 -16.63 -7.08
C ASP A 173 4.04 -17.54 -6.54
N ARG A 174 5.30 -17.30 -6.91
CA ARG A 174 6.44 -18.17 -6.60
C ARG A 174 7.30 -17.68 -5.45
N TYR A 175 7.06 -16.46 -4.94
CA TYR A 175 7.94 -15.82 -3.97
C TYR A 175 8.15 -16.70 -2.72
N ALA A 176 7.08 -17.24 -2.16
CA ALA A 176 7.11 -18.24 -1.11
C ALA A 176 5.92 -19.20 -1.21
N ILE A 177 6.12 -20.47 -0.84
CA ILE A 177 5.06 -21.50 -0.91
C ILE A 177 3.95 -21.33 0.13
N ASN A 178 4.21 -20.53 1.16
CA ASN A 178 3.28 -20.21 2.24
C ASN A 178 2.75 -18.77 2.11
N ASP A 179 2.94 -18.15 0.95
CA ASP A 179 2.38 -16.84 0.62
C ASP A 179 0.91 -16.95 0.21
N ASP A 180 0.18 -15.83 0.25
CA ASP A 180 -1.20 -15.77 -0.22
C ASP A 180 -1.24 -15.87 -1.76
N PHE A 181 -0.36 -15.15 -2.47
CA PHE A 181 -0.22 -15.27 -3.92
C PHE A 181 0.29 -16.67 -4.27
N GLY A 182 -0.43 -17.35 -5.16
CA GLY A 182 -0.14 -18.73 -5.54
C GLY A 182 -0.81 -19.77 -4.64
N SER A 183 -1.50 -19.35 -3.58
CA SER A 183 -2.24 -20.27 -2.71
C SER A 183 -3.47 -20.87 -3.40
N LYS A 184 -4.02 -21.94 -2.80
CA LYS A 184 -5.12 -22.70 -3.41
C LYS A 184 -6.35 -21.82 -3.61
N GLY A 185 -6.70 -21.57 -4.87
CA GLY A 185 -7.84 -20.74 -5.26
C GLY A 185 -7.56 -19.23 -5.29
N PHE A 186 -6.30 -18.83 -5.10
CA PHE A 186 -5.85 -17.44 -5.14
C PHE A 186 -4.52 -17.32 -5.90
N THR A 187 -4.59 -17.62 -7.20
CA THR A 187 -3.45 -17.56 -8.14
C THR A 187 -3.63 -16.43 -9.14
N ALA A 188 -2.56 -16.02 -9.80
CA ALA A 188 -2.61 -15.03 -10.87
C ALA A 188 -3.64 -15.39 -11.96
N GLY A 189 -4.26 -14.38 -12.58
CA GLY A 189 -5.31 -14.57 -13.60
C GLY A 189 -6.62 -13.83 -13.33
N GLY A 190 -6.69 -13.05 -12.25
CA GLY A 190 -7.85 -12.22 -11.91
C GLY A 190 -8.75 -12.87 -10.87
N THR A 191 -9.03 -12.15 -9.79
CA THR A 191 -9.91 -12.60 -8.70
C THR A 191 -10.89 -11.49 -8.29
N TRP A 192 -12.09 -11.89 -7.89
CA TRP A 192 -13.16 -11.00 -7.44
C TRP A 192 -13.50 -11.26 -5.99
N ASN A 193 -13.67 -10.19 -5.24
CA ASN A 193 -14.05 -10.23 -3.83
C ASN A 193 -15.22 -9.26 -3.60
N PHE A 194 -16.12 -9.65 -2.70
CA PHE A 194 -17.29 -8.87 -2.33
C PHE A 194 -17.44 -8.89 -0.82
N GLY A 195 -17.97 -7.84 -0.24
CA GLY A 195 -18.21 -7.83 1.19
C GLY A 195 -18.87 -6.59 1.72
N VAL A 196 -19.02 -6.59 3.03
CA VAL A 196 -19.46 -5.46 3.84
C VAL A 196 -18.44 -5.24 4.95
N GLN A 197 -18.13 -3.99 5.27
CA GLN A 197 -17.22 -3.63 6.34
C GLN A 197 -17.65 -2.32 6.99
N THR A 198 -17.38 -2.21 8.30
CA THR A 198 -17.50 -0.97 9.05
C THR A 198 -16.11 -0.49 9.48
N GLU A 199 -15.86 0.82 9.45
CA GLU A 199 -14.66 1.45 9.99
C GLU A 199 -15.02 2.67 10.85
N ILE A 200 -14.39 2.82 12.02
CA ILE A 200 -14.69 3.87 12.99
C ILE A 200 -13.45 4.28 13.80
N TRP A 201 -13.34 5.57 14.09
CA TRP A 201 -12.47 6.16 15.12
C TRP A 201 -13.18 7.40 15.70
N PHE A 202 -12.79 7.82 16.91
CA PHE A 202 -13.40 8.92 17.66
C PHE A 202 -12.35 9.81 18.31
#